data_AF-A0A816Q7G0-F1
#
_entry.id   AF-A0A816Q7G0-F1
#
_cell.length_a   1.000
_cell.length_b   1.000
_cell.length_c   1.000
_cell.angle_alpha   90.00
_cell.angle_beta   90.00
_cell.angle_gamma   90.00
#
_symmetry.space_group_name_H-M   'P 1'
#
loop_
_entity.id
_entity.type
_entity.pdbx_description
1 polymer ?
#
loop_
_entity_poly.entity_id
_entity_poly.type
_entity_poly.pdbx_seq_one_letter_code
_entity_poly.pdbx_strand_id
1 'polypeptide(L)'
;MEAQKWWRLKQEKVQLHCRWRNYAGALFADACLKGLNGVPDVEECSYVQSTITELPFFASKVRLGKNGVEDVLDLGPLSDFEKEGWKH
;
A
#
# COMPACT_ATOMS: atom_id res chain seq x y z
N MET A 1 -28.04 -28.67 12.16
CA MET A 1 -26.56 -28.74 12.31
C MET A 1 -25.82 -28.20 11.10
N GLU A 2 -26.29 -28.41 9.86
CA GLU A 2 -25.57 -27.97 8.66
C GLU A 2 -25.48 -26.44 8.50
N ALA A 3 -26.55 -25.71 8.79
CA ALA A 3 -26.54 -24.24 8.75
C ALA A 3 -25.46 -23.63 9.68
N GLN A 4 -25.20 -24.23 10.85
CA GLN A 4 -24.15 -23.76 11.76
C GLN A 4 -22.74 -23.99 11.20
N LYS A 5 -22.52 -25.07 10.44
CA LYS A 5 -21.24 -25.29 9.74
C LYS A 5 -21.02 -24.27 8.64
N TRP A 6 -22.07 -23.95 7.86
CA TRP A 6 -22.02 -22.89 6.85
C TRP A 6 -21.73 -21.51 7.46
N TRP A 7 -22.36 -21.19 8.59
CA TRP A 7 -22.07 -19.96 9.33
C TRP A 7 -20.62 -19.89 9.81
N ARG A 8 -20.08 -21.00 10.33
CA ARG A 8 -18.69 -21.07 10.79
C ARG A 8 -17.69 -20.94 9.63
N LEU A 9 -17.91 -21.65 8.52
CA LEU A 9 -17.09 -21.52 7.31
C LEU A 9 -17.13 -20.10 6.72
N LYS A 10 -18.29 -19.44 6.77
CA LYS A 10 -18.43 -18.04 6.34
C LYS A 10 -17.63 -17.11 7.26
N GLN A 11 -17.67 -17.33 8.58
CA GLN A 11 -16.89 -16.56 9.54
C GLN A 11 -15.37 -16.80 9.37
N GLU A 12 -14.93 -18.04 9.16
CA GLU A 12 -13.51 -18.35 8.95
C GLU A 12 -12.97 -17.71 7.66
N LYS A 13 -13.73 -17.73 6.56
CA LYS A 13 -13.36 -17.03 5.32
C LYS A 13 -13.27 -15.51 5.50
N VAL A 14 -14.20 -14.92 6.26
CA VAL A 14 -14.14 -13.49 6.63
C VAL A 14 -12.90 -13.20 7.48
N GLN A 15 -12.59 -14.06 8.45
CA GLN A 15 -11.40 -13.91 9.31
C GLN A 15 -10.09 -14.00 8.52
N LEU A 16 -10.00 -14.93 7.56
CA LEU A 16 -8.86 -15.03 6.65
C LEU A 16 -8.69 -13.76 5.80
N HIS A 17 -9.78 -13.18 5.30
CA HIS A 17 -9.72 -11.94 4.53
C HIS A 17 -9.29 -10.73 5.38
N CYS A 18 -9.81 -10.61 6.62
CA CYS A 18 -9.40 -9.53 7.54
C CYS A 18 -7.93 -9.64 7.99
N ARG A 19 -7.39 -10.86 8.05
CA ARG A 19 -6.00 -11.10 8.45
C ARG A 19 -5.01 -10.42 7.52
N TRP A 20 -5.21 -10.50 6.20
CA TRP A 20 -4.30 -9.90 5.22
C TRP A 20 -4.30 -8.38 5.26
N ARG A 21 -5.47 -7.74 5.46
CA ARG A 21 -5.55 -6.29 5.61
C ARG A 21 -4.80 -5.79 6.85
N ASN A 22 -4.95 -6.49 7.97
CA ASN A 22 -4.23 -6.15 9.20
C ASN A 22 -2.72 -6.35 9.05
N TYR A 23 -2.31 -7.42 8.37
CA TYR A 23 -0.90 -7.68 8.10
C TYR A 23 -0.28 -6.59 7.21
N ALA A 24 -0.94 -6.22 6.11
CA ALA A 24 -0.48 -5.15 5.24
C ALA A 24 -0.40 -3.79 5.97
N GLY A 25 -1.39 -3.47 6.80
CA GLY A 25 -1.36 -2.26 7.63
C GLY A 25 -0.23 -2.26 8.66
N ALA A 26 0.06 -3.40 9.27
CA ALA A 26 1.18 -3.54 10.21
C ALA A 26 2.54 -3.36 9.51
N LEU A 27 2.72 -3.91 8.31
CA LEU A 27 3.94 -3.73 7.53
C LEU A 27 4.16 -2.26 7.15
N PHE A 28 3.12 -1.57 6.66
CA PHE A 28 3.24 -0.15 6.32
C PHE A 28 3.51 0.72 7.56
N ALA A 29 2.85 0.43 8.68
CA ALA A 29 3.11 1.15 9.93
C ALA A 29 4.55 0.94 10.43
N ASP A 30 5.09 -0.28 10.32
CA ASP A 30 6.48 -0.58 10.65
C ASP A 30 7.46 0.19 9.74
N ALA A 31 7.17 0.30 8.45
CA ALA A 31 7.96 1.12 7.53
C ALA A 31 7.95 2.61 7.93
N CYS A 32 6.80 3.16 8.29
CA CYS A 32 6.71 4.54 8.81
C CYS A 32 7.56 4.73 10.07
N LEU A 33 7.52 3.78 11.01
CA LEU A 33 8.34 3.84 12.23
C LEU A 33 9.83 3.76 11.93
N LYS A 34 10.24 2.93 10.96
CA LYS A 34 11.64 2.85 10.49
C LYS A 34 12.10 4.17 9.86
N GLY A 35 11.27 4.79 9.02
CA GLY A 35 11.54 6.12 8.45
C GLY A 35 11.70 7.18 9.54
N LEU A 36 10.80 7.21 10.52
CA LEU A 36 10.87 8.13 11.67
C LEU A 36 12.14 7.92 12.52
N ASN A 37 12.57 6.66 12.70
CA ASN A 37 13.82 6.33 13.38
C ASN A 37 15.08 6.72 12.56
N GLY A 38 14.92 7.15 11.31
CA GLY A 38 16.02 7.55 10.43
C GLY A 38 16.77 6.38 9.81
N VAL A 39 16.13 5.23 9.66
CA VAL A 39 16.66 4.14 8.83
C VAL A 39 16.68 4.64 7.38
N PRO A 40 17.84 4.59 6.67
CA PRO A 40 17.91 5.03 5.28
C PRO A 40 17.17 4.06 4.36
N ASP A 41 16.82 4.54 3.16
CA ASP A 41 16.28 3.73 2.06
C ASP A 41 14.99 2.95 2.39
N VAL A 42 14.17 3.49 3.29
CA VAL A 42 12.82 2.96 3.54
C VAL A 42 11.89 3.46 2.45
N GLU A 43 11.56 2.59 1.51
CA GLU A 43 10.70 2.92 0.38
C GLU A 43 9.46 2.03 0.36
N GLU A 44 8.28 2.66 0.27
CA GLU A 44 6.99 1.96 0.24
C GLU A 44 6.06 2.61 -0.78
N CYS A 45 5.10 1.85 -1.31
CA CYS A 45 4.08 2.40 -2.19
C CYS A 45 2.95 2.99 -1.36
N SER A 46 2.67 4.28 -1.53
CA SER A 46 1.64 4.98 -0.76
C SER A 46 0.85 5.96 -1.61
N TYR A 47 -0.41 6.16 -1.27
CA TYR A 47 -1.27 7.17 -1.89
C TYR A 47 -1.07 8.50 -1.18
N VAL A 48 -0.29 9.37 -1.80
CA VAL A 48 0.13 10.66 -1.24
C VAL A 48 -0.13 11.79 -2.22
N GLN A 49 -0.02 13.02 -1.74
CA GLN A 49 0.00 14.18 -2.62
C GLN A 49 1.26 14.09 -3.49
N SER A 50 1.09 14.11 -4.80
CA SER A 50 2.21 14.03 -5.73
C SER A 50 1.95 14.88 -6.97
N THR A 51 3.03 15.21 -7.67
CA THR A 51 3.02 15.97 -8.92
C THR A 51 3.43 15.11 -10.12
N ILE A 52 3.47 13.78 -9.94
CA ILE A 52 3.85 12.82 -10.98
C ILE A 52 2.80 12.76 -12.08
N THR A 53 1.54 13.00 -11.71
CA THR A 53 0.40 12.99 -12.62
C THR A 53 -0.32 14.33 -12.58
N GLU A 54 -1.29 14.53 -13.47
CA GLU A 54 -2.15 15.72 -13.46
C GLU A 54 -3.08 15.76 -12.23
N LEU A 55 -3.20 14.63 -11.52
CA LEU A 55 -4.05 14.49 -10.35
C LEU A 55 -3.31 14.98 -9.09
N PRO A 56 -4.02 15.61 -8.14
CA PRO A 56 -3.40 16.13 -6.91
C PRO A 56 -2.89 15.03 -5.96
N PHE A 57 -3.36 13.79 -6.11
CA PHE A 57 -2.97 12.66 -5.27
C PHE A 57 -2.82 11.41 -6.13
N PHE A 58 -1.74 10.66 -5.92
CA PHE A 58 -1.47 9.44 -6.67
C PHE A 58 -0.70 8.41 -5.84
N ALA A 59 -0.94 7.12 -6.12
CA ALA A 59 -0.24 6.02 -5.47
C ALA A 59 1.09 5.76 -6.19
N SER A 60 2.20 6.10 -5.54
CA SER A 60 3.53 5.95 -6.10
C SER A 60 4.51 5.50 -5.03
N LYS A 61 5.72 5.12 -5.45
CA LYS A 61 6.77 4.73 -4.53
C LYS A 61 7.28 5.99 -3.83
N VAL A 62 7.29 5.98 -2.51
CA VAL A 62 7.74 7.11 -1.70
C VAL A 62 8.90 6.70 -0.81
N ARG A 63 9.85 7.61 -0.61
CA ARG A 63 10.88 7.45 0.41
C ARG A 63 10.38 8.04 1.72
N LEU A 64 10.35 7.22 2.75
CA LEU A 64 10.00 7.60 4.11
C LEU A 64 11.27 7.98 4.88
N GLY A 65 11.18 9.06 5.63
CA GLY A 65 12.22 9.46 6.56
C GLY A 65 11.66 10.20 7.77
N LYS A 66 12.46 11.08 8.37
CA LYS A 66 12.19 11.57 9.74
C LYS A 66 10.96 12.47 9.84
N ASN A 67 10.60 13.12 8.73
CA ASN A 67 9.46 14.02 8.65
C ASN A 67 8.29 13.43 7.85
N GLY A 68 8.25 12.10 7.68
CA GLY A 68 7.24 11.42 6.87
C GLY A 68 7.75 11.15 5.45
N VAL A 69 7.02 11.61 4.43
CA VAL A 69 7.42 11.43 3.03
C VAL A 69 8.47 12.47 2.67
N GLU A 70 9.69 12.02 2.39
CA GLU A 70 10.81 12.90 2.01
C GLU A 70 10.93 13.08 0.51
N ASP A 71 10.61 12.03 -0.25
CA ASP A 71 10.72 12.04 -1.71
C ASP A 71 9.63 11.17 -2.34
N VAL A 72 9.10 11.60 -3.48
CA VAL A 72 8.13 10.85 -4.27
C VAL A 72 8.83 10.39 -5.54
N LEU A 73 9.05 9.09 -5.65
CA LEU A 73 9.81 8.50 -6.74
C LEU A 73 8.94 8.33 -7.98
N ASP A 74 9.56 8.51 -9.14
CA ASP A 74 8.92 8.34 -10.43
C ASP A 74 8.54 6.87 -10.67
N LEU A 75 7.61 6.65 -11.61
CA LEU A 75 7.01 5.34 -11.90
C LEU A 75 7.98 4.37 -12.58
N GLY A 76 9.06 4.91 -13.15
CA GLY A 76 10.02 4.15 -13.92
C GLY A 76 9.46 3.66 -15.26
N PRO A 77 10.13 2.69 -15.91
CA PRO A 77 9.72 2.21 -17.22
C PRO A 77 8.47 1.35 -17.14
N LEU A 78 7.35 1.88 -17.64
CA LEU A 78 6.09 1.15 -17.75
C LEU A 78 6.06 0.26 -19.00
N SER A 79 5.48 -0.94 -18.87
CA SER A 79 5.15 -1.81 -20.00
C SER A 79 4.03 -1.22 -20.84
N ASP A 80 3.87 -1.71 -22.08
CA ASP A 80 2.83 -1.19 -22.99
C ASP A 80 1.41 -1.45 -22.47
N PHE A 81 1.21 -2.57 -21.74
CA PHE A 81 -0.06 -2.88 -21.08
C PHE A 81 -0.36 -1.91 -19.92
N GLU A 82 0.64 -1.59 -19.09
CA GLU A 82 0.48 -0.63 -18.00
C GLU A 82 0.22 0.78 -18.54
N LYS A 83 0.89 1.18 -19.62
CA LYS A 83 0.62 2.45 -20.31
C LYS A 83 -0.79 2.52 -20.89
N GLU A 84 -1.34 1.41 -21.38
CA GLU A 84 -2.72 1.37 -21.86
C GLU A 84 -3.73 1.54 -20.70
N GLY A 85 -3.51 0.84 -19.58
CA GLY A 85 -4.33 0.99 -18.37
C GLY A 85 -4.19 2.35 -17.66
N TRP A 86 -3.07 3.05 -17.89
CA TRP A 86 -2.75 4.35 -17.30
C TRP A 86 -3.51 5.53 -17.94
N LYS A 87 -4.06 5.38 -19.15
CA LYS A 87 -4.49 6.48 -20.06
C LYS A 87 -5.64 7.41 -19.58
N HIS A 88 -5.87 7.64 -18.29
CA HIS A 88 -6.95 8.50 -17.78
C HIS A 88 -6.43 9.59 -16.85
#